data_AF-A0A963UAE1-F1
#
_entry.id   AF-A0A963UAE1-F1
#
_cell.length_a   1.000
_cell.length_b   1.000
_cell.length_c   1.000
_cell.angle_alpha   90.00
_cell.angle_beta   90.00
_cell.angle_gamma   90.00
#
_symmetry.space_group_name_H-M   'P 1'
#
loop_
_entity.id
_entity.type
_entity.pdbx_description
1 polymer ?
#
loop_
_entity_poly.entity_id
_entity_poly.type
_entity_poly.pdbx_seq_one_letter_code
_entity_poly.pdbx_strand_id
1 'polypeptide(L)'
;MNDWLGRTAPELETIEQMALATVAELPEQFAAAARGVVIRVEDFAPEEILDDMNVDDPFELTGLYDGIPLIEKSVMDVVDRPDTIWLFRRPILDEWAERGDVTLGQLVAHVTVHELAHHFGWSDAEIAEIDRWWE
;
A
#
# COMPACT_ATOMS: atom_id res chain seq x y z
N MET A 1 21.99 -16.76 21.91
CA MET A 1 21.94 -15.34 21.50
C MET A 1 21.68 -15.36 20.02
N ASN A 2 20.53 -14.85 19.57
CA ASN A 2 20.32 -14.69 18.12
C ASN A 2 21.35 -13.69 17.64
N ASP A 3 22.33 -14.16 16.88
CA ASP A 3 23.29 -13.28 16.23
C ASP A 3 22.55 -12.51 15.15
N TRP A 4 22.55 -11.18 15.28
CA TRP A 4 21.93 -10.25 14.34
C TRP A 4 22.90 -9.79 13.26
N LEU A 5 24.17 -10.19 13.35
CA LEU A 5 25.18 -9.89 12.34
C LEU A 5 24.77 -10.51 10.99
N GLY A 6 24.60 -9.67 9.97
CA GLY A 6 24.19 -10.09 8.62
C GLY A 6 22.68 -10.21 8.40
N ARG A 7 21.84 -9.90 9.40
CA ARG A 7 20.40 -9.72 9.19
C ARG A 7 20.11 -8.27 8.85
N THR A 8 19.39 -8.05 7.77
CA THR A 8 18.93 -6.72 7.33
C THR A 8 17.42 -6.66 7.35
N ALA A 9 16.88 -5.45 7.42
CA ALA A 9 15.47 -5.24 7.14
C ALA A 9 15.15 -5.70 5.69
N PRO A 10 13.93 -6.18 5.43
CA PRO A 10 13.49 -6.53 4.08
C PRO A 10 13.68 -5.38 3.10
N GLU A 11 14.06 -5.67 1.85
CA GLU A 11 14.25 -4.65 0.81
C GLU A 11 12.91 -4.23 0.20
N LEU A 12 12.94 -3.16 -0.61
CA LEU A 12 11.75 -2.65 -1.33
C LEU A 12 11.07 -3.76 -2.13
N GLU A 13 11.85 -4.57 -2.85
CA GLU A 13 11.36 -5.70 -3.64
C GLU A 13 10.62 -6.74 -2.78
N THR A 14 11.05 -6.95 -1.53
CA THR A 14 10.38 -7.89 -0.62
C THR A 14 8.99 -7.39 -0.23
N ILE A 15 8.83 -6.08 0.01
CA ILE A 15 7.53 -5.47 0.28
C ILE A 15 6.64 -5.52 -0.97
N GLU A 16 7.20 -5.21 -2.14
CA GLU A 16 6.49 -5.26 -3.41
C GLU A 16 5.93 -6.67 -3.69
N GLN A 17 6.74 -7.71 -3.46
CA GLN A 17 6.31 -9.09 -3.62
C GLN A 17 5.17 -9.47 -2.66
N MET A 18 5.20 -8.99 -1.41
CA MET A 18 4.10 -9.21 -0.45
C MET A 18 2.81 -8.53 -0.90
N ALA A 19 2.90 -7.30 -1.41
CA ALA A 19 1.75 -6.56 -1.93
C ALA A 19 1.17 -7.21 -3.20
N LEU A 20 2.03 -7.65 -4.12
CA LEU A 20 1.61 -8.39 -5.33
C LEU A 20 0.94 -9.72 -4.98
N ALA A 21 1.47 -10.45 -3.99
CA ALA A 21 0.85 -11.68 -3.49
C ALA A 21 -0.54 -11.39 -2.91
N THR A 22 -0.68 -10.31 -2.14
CA THR A 22 -1.96 -9.85 -1.61
C THR A 22 -2.98 -9.61 -2.73
N VAL A 23 -2.59 -8.88 -3.78
CA VAL A 23 -3.45 -8.60 -4.94
C VAL A 23 -3.84 -9.89 -5.68
N ALA A 24 -2.92 -10.85 -5.79
CA ALA A 24 -3.17 -12.13 -6.45
C ALA A 24 -4.13 -13.04 -5.67
N GLU A 25 -4.22 -12.87 -4.36
CA GLU A 25 -5.09 -13.65 -3.46
C GLU A 25 -6.48 -13.01 -3.26
N LEU A 26 -6.72 -11.81 -3.81
CA LEU A 26 -8.02 -11.15 -3.73
C LEU A 26 -9.14 -12.02 -4.32
N PRO A 27 -10.32 -12.07 -3.68
CA PRO A 27 -11.51 -12.67 -4.27
C PRO A 27 -11.83 -12.05 -5.65
N GLU A 28 -12.38 -12.84 -6.58
CA GLU A 28 -12.56 -12.42 -7.99
C GLU A 28 -13.40 -11.13 -8.13
N GLN A 29 -14.34 -10.90 -7.21
CA GLN A 29 -15.16 -9.68 -7.17
C GLN A 29 -14.34 -8.38 -6.96
N PHE A 30 -13.13 -8.50 -6.39
CA PHE A 30 -12.20 -7.40 -6.15
C PHE A 30 -11.00 -7.43 -7.11
N ALA A 31 -10.56 -8.63 -7.50
CA ALA A 31 -9.37 -8.83 -8.34
C ALA A 31 -9.45 -8.09 -9.68
N ALA A 32 -10.64 -7.96 -10.28
CA ALA A 32 -10.80 -7.27 -11.55
C ALA A 32 -10.38 -5.79 -11.50
N ALA A 33 -10.71 -5.09 -10.41
CA ALA A 33 -10.33 -3.69 -10.22
C ALA A 33 -8.83 -3.55 -9.91
N ALA A 34 -8.29 -4.45 -9.07
CA ALA A 34 -6.89 -4.41 -8.65
C ALA A 34 -5.89 -4.76 -9.77
N ARG A 35 -6.26 -5.57 -10.77
CA ARG A 35 -5.37 -5.98 -11.88
C ARG A 35 -4.85 -4.83 -12.75
N GLY A 36 -5.53 -3.68 -12.76
CA GLY A 36 -5.12 -2.49 -13.51
C GLY A 36 -4.18 -1.56 -12.75
N VAL A 37 -3.98 -1.80 -11.46
CA VAL A 37 -3.23 -0.92 -10.55
C VAL A 37 -1.76 -1.35 -10.52
N VAL A 38 -0.87 -0.39 -10.69
CA VAL A 38 0.58 -0.58 -10.52
C VAL A 38 0.91 -0.49 -9.03
N ILE A 39 1.73 -1.40 -8.52
CA ILE A 39 2.29 -1.28 -7.17
C ILE A 39 3.69 -0.68 -7.29
N ARG A 40 3.98 0.30 -6.43
CA ARG A 40 5.32 0.89 -6.27
C ARG A 40 5.68 0.94 -4.80
N VAL A 41 6.94 0.64 -4.50
CA VAL A 41 7.46 0.71 -3.14
C VAL A 41 8.64 1.67 -3.10
N GLU A 42 8.55 2.65 -2.20
CA GLU A 42 9.62 3.61 -1.93
C GLU A 42 9.95 3.60 -0.44
N ASP A 43 11.10 4.16 -0.06
CA ASP A 43 11.47 4.23 1.36
C ASP A 43 10.56 5.20 2.13
N PHE A 44 10.16 6.32 1.51
CA PHE A 44 9.27 7.35 2.03
C PHE A 44 8.48 8.03 0.90
N ALA A 45 7.38 8.70 1.25
CA ALA A 45 6.71 9.61 0.34
C ALA A 45 7.61 10.81 0.00
N PRO A 46 7.58 11.32 -1.24
CA PRO A 46 8.18 12.61 -1.59
C PRO A 46 7.62 13.75 -0.72
N GLU A 47 8.46 14.73 -0.40
CA GLU A 47 8.09 15.91 0.41
C GLU A 47 6.86 16.66 -0.17
N GLU A 48 6.80 16.79 -1.49
CA GLU A 48 5.66 17.40 -2.19
C GLU A 48 4.33 16.68 -1.91
N ILE A 49 4.34 15.34 -1.84
CA ILE A 49 3.14 14.55 -1.51
C ILE A 49 2.75 14.72 -0.05
N LEU A 50 3.72 14.77 0.86
CA LEU A 50 3.47 14.98 2.29
C LEU A 50 2.86 16.36 2.54
N ASP A 51 3.41 17.40 1.90
CA ASP A 51 2.90 18.77 1.96
C ASP A 51 1.45 18.86 1.43
N ASP A 52 1.17 18.26 0.26
CA ASP A 52 -0.17 18.26 -0.33
C ASP A 52 -1.21 17.54 0.54
N MET A 53 -0.77 16.53 1.30
CA MET A 53 -1.62 15.77 2.22
C MET A 53 -1.68 16.35 3.65
N ASN A 54 -0.95 17.44 3.94
CA ASN A 54 -0.73 17.96 5.30
C ASN A 54 -0.25 16.87 6.29
N VAL A 55 0.68 16.02 5.86
CA VAL A 55 1.32 15.02 6.72
C VAL A 55 2.64 15.59 7.23
N ASP A 56 2.69 15.92 8.52
CA ASP A 56 3.88 16.53 9.14
C ASP A 56 5.01 15.49 9.38
N ASP A 57 4.65 14.24 9.67
CA ASP A 57 5.62 13.16 9.91
C ASP A 57 5.54 12.09 8.79
N PRO A 58 6.61 11.89 8.00
CA PRO A 58 6.61 10.87 6.94
C PRO A 58 6.38 9.44 7.44
N PHE A 59 6.56 9.16 8.74
CA PHE A 59 6.25 7.85 9.33
C PHE A 59 4.75 7.60 9.52
N GLU A 60 3.90 8.63 9.43
CA GLU A 60 2.44 8.49 9.55
C GLU A 60 1.77 8.04 8.23
N LEU A 61 2.51 8.01 7.12
CA LEU A 61 1.99 7.63 5.81
C LEU A 61 2.60 6.29 5.35
N THR A 62 1.85 5.20 5.47
CA THR A 62 2.30 3.85 5.10
C THR A 62 1.95 3.44 3.68
N GLY A 63 0.91 4.03 3.11
CA GLY A 63 0.49 3.82 1.73
C GLY A 63 -0.22 5.04 1.15
N LEU A 64 -0.34 5.06 -0.18
CA LEU A 64 -1.10 6.08 -0.91
C LEU A 64 -1.58 5.51 -2.24
N TYR A 65 -2.86 5.68 -2.54
CA TYR A 65 -3.37 5.56 -3.90
C TYR A 65 -3.18 6.87 -4.71
N ASP A 66 -2.49 6.80 -5.85
CA ASP A 66 -2.32 7.87 -6.84
C ASP A 66 -3.00 7.49 -8.17
N GLY A 67 -4.11 8.15 -8.49
CA GLY A 67 -4.81 8.02 -9.77
C GLY A 67 -5.60 9.27 -10.13
N ILE A 68 -5.69 9.57 -11.43
CA ILE A 68 -6.45 10.72 -11.93
C ILE A 68 -7.95 10.35 -11.93
N PRO A 69 -8.84 11.16 -11.32
CA PRO A 69 -10.27 10.92 -11.41
C PRO A 69 -10.73 10.77 -12.87
N LEU A 70 -11.50 9.72 -13.18
CA LEU A 70 -12.02 9.39 -14.52
C LEU A 70 -12.67 10.57 -15.28
N ILE A 71 -13.13 11.59 -14.55
CA ILE A 71 -13.85 12.76 -15.07
C ILE A 71 -12.89 13.82 -15.68
N GLU A 72 -11.60 13.78 -15.33
CA GLU A 72 -10.58 14.74 -15.79
C GLU A 72 -9.64 14.16 -16.87
N LYS A 73 -9.99 13.03 -17.50
CA LYS A 73 -9.29 12.49 -18.66
C LYS A 73 -9.53 13.37 -19.90
N SER A 74 -8.89 14.54 -19.95
CA SER A 74 -8.92 15.43 -21.13
C SER A 74 -7.98 14.89 -22.22
N VAL A 75 -8.42 15.00 -23.47
CA VAL A 75 -7.82 14.31 -24.65
C VAL A 75 -6.44 14.87 -25.06
N MET A 76 -5.92 15.91 -24.40
CA MET A 76 -4.89 16.77 -25.00
C MET A 76 -3.51 16.81 -24.31
N ASP A 77 -3.31 16.25 -23.11
CA ASP A 77 -1.99 16.31 -22.43
C ASP A 77 -1.68 15.14 -21.45
N VAL A 78 -2.42 14.04 -21.54
CA VAL A 78 -2.30 12.96 -20.54
C VAL A 78 -1.06 12.11 -20.85
N VAL A 79 0.01 12.32 -20.08
CA VAL A 79 0.87 11.20 -19.69
C VAL A 79 -0.09 10.20 -19.02
N ASP A 80 -0.42 9.13 -19.74
CA ASP A 80 -1.27 8.02 -19.32
C ASP A 80 -0.60 7.29 -18.14
N ARG A 81 -0.58 7.94 -16.97
CA ARG A 81 -0.01 7.35 -15.76
C ARG A 81 -1.05 6.35 -15.25
N PRO A 82 -0.71 5.06 -15.19
CA PRO A 82 -1.62 4.07 -14.65
C PRO A 82 -1.91 4.39 -13.19
N ASP A 83 -3.11 4.04 -12.75
CA ASP A 83 -3.47 3.99 -11.34
C ASP A 83 -2.37 3.27 -10.55
N THR A 84 -1.87 3.90 -9.50
CA THR A 84 -0.70 3.42 -8.77
C THR A 84 -0.97 3.39 -7.26
N ILE A 85 -0.69 2.26 -6.61
CA ILE A 85 -0.56 2.18 -5.16
C ILE A 85 0.91 2.33 -4.81
N TRP A 86 1.20 3.33 -3.98
CA TRP A 86 2.48 3.53 -3.34
C TRP A 86 2.45 2.91 -1.95
N LEU A 87 3.49 2.15 -1.62
CA LEU A 87 3.74 1.66 -0.27
C LEU A 87 5.07 2.22 0.23
N PHE A 88 5.11 2.70 1.47
CA PHE A 88 6.29 3.31 2.03
C PHE A 88 6.96 2.36 3.02
N ARG A 89 8.11 1.79 2.61
CA ARG A 89 8.78 0.71 3.33
C ARG A 89 9.18 1.10 4.74
N ARG A 90 9.73 2.30 4.97
CA ARG A 90 10.19 2.69 6.30
C ARG A 90 9.03 2.94 7.28
N PRO A 91 7.97 3.68 6.90
CA PRO A 91 6.76 3.78 7.71
C PRO A 91 6.16 2.41 8.07
N ILE A 92 6.02 1.50 7.08
CA ILE A 92 5.52 0.14 7.32
C ILE A 92 6.40 -0.63 8.31
N LEU A 93 7.72 -0.54 8.18
CA LEU A 93 8.63 -1.24 9.10
C LEU A 93 8.66 -0.64 10.50
N ASP A 94 8.46 0.67 10.62
CA ASP A 94 8.37 1.36 11.90
C ASP A 94 7.10 0.91 12.64
N GLU A 95 5.94 0.95 11.96
CA GLU A 95 4.67 0.45 12.48
C GLU A 95 4.76 -1.05 12.86
N TRP A 96 5.37 -1.87 12.01
CA TRP A 96 5.58 -3.29 12.30
C TRP A 96 6.43 -3.52 13.55
N ALA A 97 7.50 -2.73 13.72
CA ALA A 97 8.38 -2.82 14.87
C ALA A 97 7.71 -2.35 16.17
N GLU A 98 6.81 -1.36 16.08
CA GLU A 98 6.04 -0.85 17.22
C GLU A 98 4.94 -1.84 17.66
N ARG A 99 4.20 -2.41 16.71
CA ARG A 99 3.07 -3.31 16.97
C ARG A 99 3.50 -4.62 17.66
N GLY A 100 4.45 -5.34 17.06
CA GLY A 100 4.99 -6.59 17.60
C GLY A 100 4.01 -7.78 17.71
N ASP A 101 2.76 -7.64 17.26
CA ASP A 101 1.69 -8.64 17.33
C ASP A 101 1.21 -9.15 15.96
N VAL A 102 1.69 -8.55 14.87
CA VAL A 102 1.41 -8.95 13.48
C VAL A 102 2.68 -9.31 12.72
N THR A 103 2.57 -10.20 11.73
CA THR A 103 3.66 -10.44 10.78
C THR A 103 3.77 -9.28 9.80
N LEU A 104 4.97 -9.05 9.26
CA LEU A 104 5.16 -8.02 8.22
C LEU A 104 4.28 -8.25 7.00
N GLY A 105 4.09 -9.51 6.59
CA GLY A 105 3.22 -9.85 5.46
C GLY A 105 1.77 -9.47 5.71
N GLN A 106 1.26 -9.66 6.94
CA GLN A 106 -0.09 -9.22 7.32
C GLN A 106 -0.21 -7.69 7.24
N LEU A 107 0.79 -6.95 7.76
CA LEU A 107 0.75 -5.49 7.70
C LEU A 107 0.81 -4.96 6.27
N VAL A 108 1.68 -5.52 5.42
CA VAL A 108 1.73 -5.13 3.99
C VAL A 108 0.41 -5.46 3.29
N ALA A 109 -0.18 -6.62 3.58
CA ALA A 109 -1.48 -6.99 3.02
C ALA A 109 -2.57 -6.01 3.44
N HIS A 110 -2.62 -5.66 4.72
CA HIS A 110 -3.57 -4.69 5.26
C HIS A 110 -3.47 -3.33 4.60
N VAL A 111 -2.26 -2.74 4.55
CA VAL A 111 -2.05 -1.42 3.91
C VAL A 111 -2.44 -1.49 2.43
N THR A 112 -2.07 -2.57 1.73
CA THR A 112 -2.44 -2.75 0.31
C THR A 112 -3.96 -2.83 0.10
N VAL A 113 -4.66 -3.61 0.92
CA VAL A 113 -6.13 -3.74 0.86
C VAL A 113 -6.80 -2.42 1.26
N HIS A 114 -6.27 -1.70 2.24
CA HIS A 114 -6.77 -0.41 2.68
C HIS A 114 -6.76 0.64 1.55
N GLU A 115 -5.62 0.78 0.85
CA GLU A 115 -5.50 1.71 -0.27
C GLU A 115 -6.44 1.35 -1.43
N LEU A 116 -6.55 0.05 -1.76
CA LEU A 116 -7.51 -0.43 -2.77
C LEU A 116 -8.96 -0.12 -2.35
N ALA A 117 -9.32 -0.43 -1.11
CA ALA A 117 -10.66 -0.29 -0.59
C ALA A 117 -11.11 1.18 -0.57
N HIS A 118 -10.25 2.07 -0.07
CA HIS A 118 -10.51 3.51 -0.08
C HIS A 118 -10.71 4.05 -1.49
N HIS A 119 -9.89 3.63 -2.45
CA HIS A 119 -10.01 4.13 -3.81
C HIS A 119 -11.25 3.59 -4.55
N PHE A 120 -11.51 2.29 -4.43
CA PHE A 120 -12.63 1.65 -5.12
C PHE A 120 -13.97 1.75 -4.36
N GLY A 121 -13.97 2.35 -3.17
CA GLY A 121 -15.16 2.57 -2.36
C GLY A 121 -15.73 1.28 -1.77
N TRP A 122 -14.86 0.33 -1.40
CA TRP A 122 -15.28 -0.90 -0.71
C TRP A 122 -15.75 -0.56 0.71
N SER A 123 -16.85 -1.17 1.11
CA SER A 123 -17.40 -1.06 2.46
C SER A 123 -16.57 -1.85 3.48
N ASP A 124 -16.65 -1.50 4.76
CA ASP A 124 -16.02 -2.26 5.85
C ASP A 124 -16.39 -3.75 5.82
N ALA A 125 -17.63 -4.07 5.41
CA ALA A 125 -18.10 -5.44 5.27
C ALA A 125 -17.38 -6.19 4.14
N GLU A 126 -17.11 -5.53 3.02
CA GLU A 126 -16.33 -6.09 1.91
C GLU A 126 -14.86 -6.24 2.28
N ILE A 127 -14.28 -5.27 3.00
CA ILE A 127 -12.91 -5.35 3.52
C ILE A 127 -12.79 -6.56 4.47
N ALA A 128 -13.76 -6.77 5.36
CA ALA A 128 -13.78 -7.89 6.31
C ALA A 128 -13.82 -9.28 5.65
N GLU A 129 -14.20 -9.39 4.37
CA GLU A 129 -14.14 -10.64 3.61
C GLU A 129 -12.72 -11.01 3.20
N ILE A 130 -11.82 -10.02 3.12
CA ILE A 130 -10.46 -10.13 2.61
C ILE A 130 -9.43 -10.00 3.75
N ASP A 131 -9.62 -8.99 4.59
CA ASP A 131 -8.71 -8.60 5.65
C ASP A 131 -9.50 -8.27 6.92
N ARG A 132 -9.35 -9.13 7.94
CA ARG A 132 -9.95 -8.95 9.25
C ARG A 132 -8.94 -8.36 10.22
N TRP A 133 -8.48 -7.16 9.93
CA TRP A 133 -7.44 -6.47 10.70
C TRP A 133 -7.82 -6.19 12.18
N TRP A 134 -9.09 -6.30 12.52
CA TRP A 134 -9.66 -6.09 13.85
C TRP A 134 -9.80 -7.37 14.70
N GLU A 135 -9.45 -8.54 14.18
CA GLU A 135 -9.43 -9.82 14.92
C GLU A 135 -8.02 -10.15 15.46
#